data_AF-A0A7S1AAD7-F1
#
_entry.id   AF-A0A7S1AAD7-F1
#
_cell.length_a   1.000
_cell.length_b   1.000
_cell.length_c   1.000
_cell.angle_alpha   90.00
_cell.angle_beta   90.00
_cell.angle_gamma   90.00
#
_symmetry.space_group_name_H-M   'P 1'
#
loop_
_entity.id
_entity.type
_entity.pdbx_description
1 polymer ?
#
loop_
_entity_poly.entity_id
_entity_poly.type
_entity_poly.pdbx_seq_one_letter_code
_entity_poly.pdbx_strand_id
1 'polypeptide(L)'
;YETGMDRSPTTEEAIRHRLEPAHQAMTLEDYRLRHAFYRTDVHLQDLAASTPVIAIWDDHEVANDSWRNGAKNHTADKWEDRVRAALTAYHEWMPTREMELEQGVRRG
;
A
#
# COMPACT_ATOMS: atom_id res chain seq x y z
N TYR A 1 1.58 -2.97 7.59
CA TYR A 1 2.14 -1.63 7.85
C TYR A 1 1.91 -1.20 9.29
N GLU A 2 2.58 -1.81 10.27
CA GLU A 2 2.29 -1.52 11.68
C GLU A 2 3.54 -1.22 12.49
N THR A 3 3.50 -0.12 13.23
CA THR A 3 4.35 0.16 14.39
C THR A 3 3.83 -0.53 15.66
N GLY A 4 3.03 -1.59 15.54
CA GLY A 4 2.37 -2.26 16.67
C GLY A 4 1.36 -1.37 17.41
N MET A 5 0.72 -0.44 16.70
CA MET A 5 -0.23 0.52 17.26
C MET A 5 -1.58 0.36 16.58
N ASP A 6 -2.64 0.23 17.39
CA ASP A 6 -4.10 0.18 17.04
C ASP A 6 -4.62 1.49 16.38
N ARG A 7 -3.73 2.23 15.73
CA ARG A 7 -4.00 3.48 15.03
C ARG A 7 -2.85 3.77 14.08
N SER A 8 -3.16 4.49 13.00
CA SER A 8 -2.12 5.14 12.20
C SER A 8 -1.20 5.98 13.11
N PRO A 9 0.13 5.94 12.88
CA PRO A 9 1.05 6.74 13.67
C PRO A 9 0.69 8.22 13.54
N THR A 10 0.80 8.97 14.64
CA THR A 10 0.72 10.43 14.57
C THR A 10 1.86 10.96 13.70
N THR A 11 1.75 12.19 13.21
CA THR A 11 2.86 12.84 12.49
C THR A 11 4.16 12.85 13.31
N GLU A 12 4.08 13.06 14.62
CA GLU A 12 5.25 13.02 15.51
C GLU A 12 5.89 11.63 15.60
N GLU A 13 5.08 10.57 15.61
CA GLU A 13 5.56 9.19 15.59
C GLU A 13 6.15 8.83 14.23
N ALA A 14 5.50 9.24 13.15
CA ALA A 14 6.00 9.04 11.79
C ALA A 14 7.37 9.71 11.61
N ILE A 15 7.54 10.95 12.09
CA ILE A 15 8.83 11.66 12.10
C ILE A 15 9.86 10.91 12.96
N ARG A 16 9.49 10.45 14.15
CA ARG A 16 10.39 9.69 15.05
C ARG A 16 10.91 8.42 14.38
N HIS A 17 10.03 7.72 13.66
CA HIS A 17 10.37 6.50 12.93
C HIS A 17 10.86 6.78 11.50
N ARG A 18 11.02 8.05 11.13
CA ARG A 18 11.42 8.52 9.79
C ARG A 18 10.57 7.93 8.67
N LEU A 19 9.30 7.62 8.93
CA LEU A 19 8.38 7.11 7.94
C LEU A 19 8.21 8.15 6.83
N GLU A 20 8.25 7.68 5.58
CA GLU A 20 7.93 8.51 4.43
C GLU A 20 6.66 7.99 3.75
N PRO A 21 5.65 8.84 3.49
CA PRO A 21 5.54 10.19 4.03
C PRO A 21 5.33 10.17 5.54
N ALA A 22 5.68 11.28 6.21
CA ALA A 22 5.50 11.48 7.66
C ALA A 22 4.03 11.75 8.07
N HIS A 23 3.09 11.43 7.19
CA HIS A 23 1.64 11.49 7.40
C HIS A 23 0.99 10.20 6.89
N GLN A 24 -0.32 10.09 7.10
CA GLN A 24 -1.09 8.97 6.59
C GLN A 24 -1.15 9.01 5.06
N ALA A 25 -0.84 7.91 4.39
CA ALA A 25 -0.91 7.84 2.94
C ALA A 25 -2.37 7.95 2.45
N MET A 26 -2.59 8.91 1.54
CA MET A 26 -3.92 9.19 0.96
C MET A 26 -3.87 9.22 -0.57
N THR A 27 -2.75 9.70 -1.14
CA THR A 27 -2.55 9.84 -2.59
C THR A 27 -1.66 8.73 -3.15
N LEU A 28 -1.67 8.53 -4.47
CA LEU A 28 -0.80 7.56 -5.13
C LEU A 28 0.69 7.84 -4.86
N GLU A 29 1.08 9.12 -4.83
CA GLU A 29 2.45 9.52 -4.50
C GLU A 29 2.81 9.13 -3.07
N ASP A 30 1.90 9.34 -2.10
CA ASP A 30 2.13 8.91 -0.72
C ASP A 30 2.35 7.40 -0.61
N TYR A 31 1.52 6.58 -1.29
CA TYR A 31 1.68 5.14 -1.25
C TYR A 31 2.98 4.68 -1.90
N ARG A 32 3.39 5.29 -3.03
CA ARG A 32 4.69 5.02 -3.67
C ARG A 32 5.87 5.38 -2.76
N LEU A 33 5.82 6.55 -2.13
CA LEU A 33 6.83 6.97 -1.15
C LEU A 33 6.91 5.97 0.01
N ARG A 34 5.76 5.49 0.48
CA ARG A 34 5.71 4.50 1.55
C ARG A 34 6.32 3.17 1.14
N HIS A 35 6.01 2.63 -0.04
CA HIS A 35 6.65 1.42 -0.54
C HIS A 35 8.16 1.60 -0.75
N ALA A 36 8.57 2.74 -1.32
CA ALA A 36 9.97 3.08 -1.52
C ALA A 36 10.73 3.14 -0.19
N PHE A 37 10.13 3.74 0.84
CA PHE A 37 10.68 3.81 2.19
C PHE A 37 10.97 2.42 2.76
N TYR A 38 9.99 1.50 2.75
CA TYR A 38 10.25 0.14 3.25
C TYR A 38 11.30 -0.60 2.43
N ARG A 39 11.37 -0.36 1.12
CA ARG A 39 12.39 -0.96 0.27
C ARG A 39 13.80 -0.49 0.60
N THR A 40 13.99 0.57 1.38
CA THR A 40 15.32 0.97 1.86
C THR A 40 15.91 0.04 2.91
N ASP A 41 15.10 -0.83 3.54
CA ASP A 41 15.61 -1.83 4.49
C ASP A 41 16.47 -2.88 3.77
N VAL A 42 17.74 -2.96 4.17
CA VAL A 42 18.74 -3.85 3.55
C VAL A 42 18.38 -5.33 3.69
N HIS A 43 17.75 -5.72 4.80
CA HIS A 43 17.32 -7.10 5.00
C HIS A 43 16.12 -7.44 4.12
N LEU A 44 15.22 -6.49 3.90
CA LEU A 44 14.12 -6.67 2.94
C LEU A 44 14.62 -6.77 1.49
N GLN A 45 15.66 -5.99 1.13
CA GLN A 45 16.31 -6.10 -0.18
C GLN A 45 16.96 -7.47 -0.38
N ASP A 46 17.72 -7.95 0.61
CA ASP A 46 18.37 -9.26 0.57
C ASP A 46 17.35 -10.41 0.47
N LEU A 47 16.24 -10.32 1.23
CA LEU A 47 15.14 -11.29 1.15
C LEU A 47 14.52 -11.31 -0.25
N ALA A 48 14.21 -10.13 -0.80
CA ALA A 48 13.59 -10.02 -2.12
C ALA A 48 14.51 -10.49 -3.26
N ALA A 49 15.83 -10.32 -3.11
CA ALA A 49 16.82 -10.78 -4.09
C ALA A 49 17.05 -12.30 -4.03
N SER A 50 16.95 -12.90 -2.85
CA SER A 50 17.28 -14.31 -2.63
C SER A 50 16.10 -15.27 -2.75
N THR A 51 14.87 -14.79 -2.55
CA THR A 51 13.70 -15.64 -2.36
C THR A 51 12.49 -15.15 -3.14
N PRO A 52 11.84 -16.00 -3.97
CA PRO A 52 10.55 -15.67 -4.57
C PRO A 52 9.48 -15.44 -3.49
N VAL A 53 8.69 -14.37 -3.64
CA VAL A 53 7.63 -14.01 -2.69
C VAL A 53 6.26 -14.20 -3.35
N ILE A 54 5.37 -14.93 -2.68
CA ILE A 54 3.94 -14.95 -2.99
C ILE A 54 3.28 -13.90 -2.09
N ALA A 55 3.00 -12.72 -2.66
CA ALA A 55 2.49 -11.58 -1.90
C ALA A 55 0.96 -11.62 -1.77
N ILE A 56 0.47 -11.38 -0.55
CA ILE A 56 -0.94 -11.17 -0.23
C ILE A 56 -1.02 -9.89 0.60
N TRP A 57 -1.94 -9.00 0.25
CA TRP A 57 -2.27 -7.80 0.99
C TRP A 57 -3.30 -8.04 2.09
N ASP A 58 -3.38 -7.10 3.01
CA ASP A 58 -4.44 -6.92 3.99
C ASP A 58 -5.04 -5.50 3.84
N ASP A 59 -5.92 -5.10 4.75
CA ASP A 59 -6.50 -3.76 4.78
C ASP A 59 -5.47 -2.64 4.92
N HIS A 60 -4.35 -2.88 5.62
CA HIS A 60 -3.29 -1.91 5.87
C HIS A 60 -2.53 -1.44 4.63
N GLU A 61 -2.62 -2.14 3.50
CA GLU A 61 -2.14 -1.64 2.22
C GLU A 61 -2.97 -0.43 1.73
N VAL A 62 -4.20 -0.27 2.23
CA VAL A 62 -5.09 0.88 1.97
C VAL A 62 -5.26 1.76 3.21
N ALA A 63 -5.89 1.25 4.25
CA ALA A 63 -6.14 1.93 5.51
C ALA A 63 -6.56 0.93 6.59
N ASN A 64 -6.10 1.17 7.81
CA ASN A 64 -6.46 0.40 9.01
C ASN A 64 -7.99 0.30 9.19
N ASP A 65 -8.45 -0.92 9.51
CA ASP A 65 -9.85 -1.31 9.69
C ASP A 65 -10.73 -0.87 8.52
N SER A 66 -10.22 -0.97 7.29
CA SER A 66 -11.03 -0.61 6.13
C SER A 66 -12.12 -1.65 5.85
N TRP A 67 -13.29 -1.15 5.45
CA TRP A 67 -14.41 -1.94 4.96
C TRP A 67 -14.77 -1.52 3.54
N ARG A 68 -15.77 -2.19 2.96
CA ARG A 68 -16.18 -2.04 1.55
C ARG A 68 -16.20 -0.59 1.03
N ASN A 69 -16.62 0.36 1.85
CA ASN A 69 -16.90 1.74 1.43
C ASN A 69 -16.17 2.80 2.28
N GLY A 70 -15.16 2.44 3.08
CA GLY A 70 -14.47 3.42 3.90
C GLY A 70 -13.51 2.83 4.91
N ALA A 71 -12.90 3.72 5.70
CA ALA A 71 -12.11 3.38 6.88
C ALA A 71 -12.31 4.48 7.93
N LYS A 72 -12.05 4.16 9.20
CA LYS A 72 -12.22 5.10 10.33
C LYS A 72 -11.46 6.42 10.14
N ASN A 73 -10.30 6.36 9.51
CA ASN A 73 -9.39 7.48 9.26
C ASN A 73 -9.52 8.04 7.82
N HIS A 74 -10.63 7.79 7.13
CA HIS A 74 -10.90 8.31 5.80
C HIS A 74 -12.06 9.31 5.85
N THR A 75 -11.76 10.60 5.80
CA THR A 75 -12.76 11.69 5.85
C THR A 75 -12.69 12.62 4.64
N ALA A 76 -11.83 12.32 3.67
CA ALA A 76 -11.49 13.18 2.54
C ALA A 76 -12.24 12.76 1.26
N ASP A 77 -11.54 12.76 0.11
CA ASP A 77 -12.05 12.41 -1.23
C ASP A 77 -12.79 11.06 -1.29
N LYS A 78 -13.27 10.68 -2.47
CA LYS A 78 -13.95 9.39 -2.67
C LYS A 78 -13.07 8.23 -2.21
N TRP A 79 -13.65 7.35 -1.40
CA TRP A 79 -12.96 6.16 -0.88
C TRP A 79 -12.36 5.31 -2.01
N GLU A 80 -13.07 5.20 -3.14
CA GLU A 80 -12.65 4.43 -4.31
C GLU A 80 -11.37 4.98 -4.94
N ASP A 81 -11.14 6.30 -4.86
CA ASP A 81 -9.93 6.92 -5.40
C ASP A 81 -8.71 6.60 -4.54
N ARG A 82 -8.88 6.56 -3.22
CA ARG A 82 -7.84 6.12 -2.28
C ARG A 82 -7.53 4.64 -2.44
N VAL A 83 -8.55 3.79 -2.55
CA VAL A 83 -8.37 2.36 -2.86
C VAL A 83 -7.58 2.23 -4.14
N ARG A 84 -8.00 2.87 -5.24
CA ARG A 84 -7.29 2.81 -6.53
C ARG A 84 -5.82 3.21 -6.39
N ALA A 85 -5.53 4.32 -5.71
CA ALA A 85 -4.17 4.77 -5.46
C ALA A 85 -3.33 3.72 -4.71
N ALA A 86 -3.87 3.12 -3.65
CA ALA A 86 -3.22 2.08 -2.87
C ALA A 86 -2.93 0.82 -3.70
N LEU A 87 -3.93 0.29 -4.41
CA LEU A 87 -3.78 -0.96 -5.18
C LEU A 87 -2.84 -0.77 -6.37
N THR A 88 -2.87 0.40 -7.03
CA THR A 88 -1.90 0.73 -8.09
C THR A 88 -0.48 0.70 -7.54
N ALA A 89 -0.20 1.38 -6.42
CA ALA A 89 1.14 1.34 -5.82
C ALA A 89 1.52 -0.09 -5.38
N TYR A 90 0.60 -0.86 -4.82
CA TYR A 90 0.86 -2.25 -4.44
C TYR A 90 1.32 -3.09 -5.64
N HIS A 91 0.62 -3.02 -6.77
CA HIS A 91 1.00 -3.76 -7.98
C HIS A 91 2.30 -3.25 -8.62
N GLU A 92 2.63 -1.97 -8.47
CA GLU A 92 3.92 -1.42 -8.93
C GLU A 92 5.12 -1.93 -8.12
N TRP A 93 4.93 -2.17 -6.82
CA TRP A 93 6.03 -2.44 -5.88
C TRP A 93 6.13 -3.90 -5.41
N MET A 94 5.08 -4.70 -5.59
CA MET A 94 5.03 -6.11 -5.22
C MET A 94 5.08 -7.01 -6.45
N PRO A 95 5.71 -8.20 -6.38
CA PRO A 95 5.87 -9.12 -7.51
C PRO A 95 4.55 -9.86 -7.81
N THR A 96 3.54 -9.10 -8.23
CA THR A 96 2.21 -9.57 -8.58
C THR A 96 1.98 -9.41 -10.07
N ARG A 97 1.18 -10.30 -10.65
CA ARG A 97 0.73 -10.15 -12.04
C ARG A 97 -0.63 -9.50 -12.00
N GLU A 98 -0.75 -8.32 -12.57
CA GLU A 98 -2.06 -7.79 -12.89
C GLU A 98 -2.61 -8.63 -14.04
N MET A 99 -3.79 -9.21 -13.84
CA MET A 99 -4.49 -9.87 -14.92
C MET A 99 -5.01 -8.77 -15.83
N GLU A 100 -4.38 -8.53 -16.97
CA GLU A 100 -5.09 -7.88 -18.06
C GLU A 100 -6.30 -8.78 -18.36
N LEU A 101 -7.50 -8.25 -18.13
CA LEU A 101 -8.71 -8.86 -18.67
C LEU A 101 -8.59 -8.74 -20.19
N GLU A 102 -7.91 -9.68 -20.83
CA GLU A 102 -8.02 -9.86 -22.27
C GLU A 102 -9.51 -9.91 -22.59
N GLN A 103 -9.93 -9.02 -23.47
CA GLN A 103 -11.30 -8.97 -23.97
C GLN A 103 -11.67 -10.34 -24.53
N GLY A 104 -12.35 -11.15 -23.72
CA GLY A 104 -12.91 -12.45 -24.07
C GLY A 104 -14.11 -12.35 -25.01
N VAL A 105 -14.10 -11.46 -26.00
CA VAL A 105 -14.93 -11.58 -27.20
C VAL A 105 -14.06 -12.19 -28.28
N ARG A 106 -13.90 -13.52 -28.22
CA ARG A 106 -13.62 -14.28 -29.44
C ARG A 106 -14.87 -14.17 -30.31
N ARG A 107 -14.86 -13.23 -31.26
CA ARG A 107 -15.76 -13.30 -32.42
C ARG A 107 -15.27 -14.46 -33.28
N GLY A 108 -15.90 -15.62 -33.09
CA GLY A 108 -15.98 -16.65 -34.12
C GLY A 108 -17.11 -16.35 -35.08
#